data_AF-A0A5N5J2J0-F1
#
_entry.id   AF-A0A5N5J2J0-F1
#
_cell.length_a   1.000
_cell.length_b   1.000
_cell.length_c   1.000
_cell.angle_alpha   90.00
_cell.angle_beta   90.00
_cell.angle_gamma   90.00
#
_symmetry.space_group_name_H-M   'P 1'
#
loop_
_entity.id
_entity.type
_entity.pdbx_description
1 polymer ?
#
loop_
_entity_poly.entity_id
_entity_poly.type
_entity_poly.pdbx_seq_one_letter_code
_entity_poly.pdbx_strand_id
1 'polypeptide(L)'
;MQRTQCPLCIRDERLSYKERTFQYCRPAVMYDHFARAHAKRMSVVKQMVCNHPKCKGRGLEFEHLDHFKNHVERIHGVKLRA
;
A
#
# COMPACT_ATOMS: atom_id res chain seq x y z
N MET A 1 -4.84 -8.75 -5.70
CA MET A 1 -3.90 -8.59 -4.57
C MET A 1 -4.50 -9.31 -3.39
N GLN A 2 -3.71 -10.13 -2.69
CA GLN A 2 -4.19 -10.81 -1.49
C GLN A 2 -4.15 -9.86 -0.29
N ARG A 3 -5.07 -10.00 0.67
CA ARG A 3 -5.16 -9.15 1.87
C ARG A 3 -3.91 -9.17 2.76
N THR A 4 -3.04 -10.15 2.53
CA THR A 4 -1.79 -10.37 3.25
C THR A 4 -0.56 -9.91 2.49
N GLN A 5 -0.71 -9.23 1.34
CA GLN A 5 0.40 -8.64 0.59
C GLN A 5 0.48 -7.14 0.87
N CYS A 6 1.69 -6.58 0.85
CA CYS A 6 1.89 -5.14 1.05
C CYS A 6 1.62 -4.37 -0.26
N PRO A 7 0.68 -3.40 -0.28
CA PRO A 7 0.27 -2.66 -1.48
C PRO A 7 1.38 -1.85 -2.13
N LEU A 8 2.38 -1.42 -1.35
CA LEU A 8 3.53 -0.72 -1.87
C LEU A 8 4.61 -1.68 -2.38
N CYS A 9 4.95 -2.72 -1.62
CA CYS A 9 6.01 -3.66 -2.00
C CYS A 9 5.68 -4.45 -3.27
N ILE A 10 4.41 -4.82 -3.52
CA ILE A 10 4.02 -5.61 -4.71
C ILE A 10 4.35 -4.92 -6.04
N ARG A 11 4.55 -3.60 -6.00
CA ARG A 11 4.84 -2.75 -7.14
C ARG A 11 6.22 -2.10 -7.06
N ASP A 12 7.01 -2.41 -6.04
CA ASP A 12 8.36 -1.87 -5.93
C ASP A 12 9.30 -2.69 -6.82
N GLU A 13 9.63 -2.14 -7.98
CA GLU A 13 10.50 -2.78 -8.99
C GLU A 13 11.97 -2.85 -8.54
N ARG A 14 12.33 -2.20 -7.42
CA ARG A 14 13.64 -2.34 -6.79
C ARG A 14 13.74 -3.62 -5.97
N LEU A 15 12.60 -4.25 -5.64
CA LEU A 15 12.53 -5.51 -4.90
C LEU A 15 12.46 -6.70 -5.86
N SER A 16 13.00 -7.84 -5.42
CA SER A 16 12.88 -9.09 -6.18
C SER A 16 11.43 -9.55 -6.31
N TYR A 17 11.11 -10.36 -7.33
CA TYR A 17 9.77 -10.92 -7.51
C TYR A 17 9.24 -11.63 -6.25
N LYS A 18 10.12 -12.32 -5.53
CA LYS A 18 9.78 -13.02 -4.29
C LYS A 18 9.40 -12.06 -3.16
N GLU A 19 10.10 -10.93 -3.06
CA GLU A 19 9.86 -9.92 -2.04
C GLU A 19 8.61 -9.08 -2.35
N ARG A 20 8.43 -8.70 -3.62
CA ARG A 20 7.23 -7.95 -4.03
C ARG A 20 5.96 -8.78 -3.82
N THR A 21 6.00 -10.08 -4.11
CA THR A 21 4.83 -10.96 -3.98
C THR A 21 4.70 -11.60 -2.60
N PHE A 22 5.58 -11.25 -1.64
CA PHE A 22 5.59 -11.83 -0.31
C PHE A 22 4.22 -11.71 0.37
N GLN A 23 3.75 -12.83 0.91
CA GLN A 23 2.49 -12.94 1.63
C GLN A 23 2.78 -13.15 3.11
N TYR A 24 2.30 -12.23 3.94
CA TYR A 24 2.36 -12.37 5.38
C TYR A 24 1.36 -13.43 5.87
N CYS A 25 1.64 -14.08 6.99
CA CYS A 25 0.74 -15.08 7.56
C CYS A 25 -0.62 -14.49 7.97
N ARG A 26 -0.66 -13.19 8.35
CA ARG A 26 -1.87 -12.51 8.83
C ARG A 26 -1.92 -11.06 8.35
N PRO A 27 -3.11 -10.50 8.05
CA PRO A 27 -3.25 -9.10 7.65
C PRO A 27 -2.69 -8.10 8.68
N ALA A 28 -2.83 -8.40 9.98
CA ALA A 28 -2.28 -7.55 11.05
C ALA A 28 -0.75 -7.42 10.98
N VAL A 29 -0.04 -8.49 10.59
CA VAL A 29 1.43 -8.46 10.45
C VAL A 29 1.84 -7.71 9.19
N MET A 30 1.11 -7.89 8.08
CA MET A 30 1.30 -7.07 6.87
C MET A 30 1.10 -5.57 7.19
N TYR A 31 0.12 -5.27 8.02
CA TYR A 31 -0.17 -3.92 8.45
C TYR A 31 0.96 -3.31 9.30
N ASP A 32 1.52 -4.06 10.25
CA ASP A 32 2.70 -3.61 11.04
C ASP A 32 3.88 -3.27 10.11
N HIS A 33 4.16 -4.14 9.13
CA HIS A 33 5.16 -3.85 8.11
C HIS A 33 4.85 -2.55 7.35
N PHE A 34 3.60 -2.36 6.92
CA PHE A 34 3.19 -1.16 6.20
C PHE A 34 3.41 0.12 7.02
N ALA A 35 2.98 0.12 8.29
CA ALA A 35 3.16 1.25 9.19
C ALA A 35 4.65 1.57 9.44
N ARG A 36 5.49 0.56 9.61
CA ARG A 36 6.91 0.75 9.94
C ARG A 36 7.76 1.11 8.72
N ALA A 37 7.56 0.43 7.60
CA ALA A 37 8.39 0.57 6.41
C ALA A 37 7.95 1.74 5.51
N HIS A 38 6.64 1.99 5.43
CA HIS A 38 6.09 2.90 4.43
C HIS A 38 5.44 4.14 5.00
N ALA A 39 4.74 4.06 6.13
CA ALA A 39 3.99 5.22 6.63
C ALA A 39 4.88 6.45 6.92
N LYS A 40 6.11 6.24 7.42
CA LYS A 40 7.09 7.33 7.59
C LYS A 40 7.48 7.99 6.27
N ARG A 41 7.70 7.19 5.21
CA ARG A 41 8.00 7.70 3.87
C ARG A 41 6.79 8.43 3.31
N MET A 42 5.60 7.87 3.42
CA MET A 42 4.37 8.48 2.94
C MET A 42 4.02 9.80 3.65
N SER A 43 4.43 9.99 4.91
CA SER A 43 4.31 11.27 5.60
C SER A 43 5.23 12.37 5.05
N VAL A 44 6.28 12.00 4.30
CA VAL A 44 7.27 12.92 3.72
C VAL A 44 7.03 13.14 2.23
N VAL A 45 6.43 12.18 1.53
CA VAL A 45 6.11 12.31 0.11
C VAL A 45 4.86 13.18 -0.06
N LYS A 46 5.03 14.35 -0.67
CA LYS A 46 3.97 15.36 -0.93
C LYS A 46 2.84 14.86 -1.86
N GLN A 47 3.06 13.75 -2.57
CA GLN A 47 2.08 13.07 -3.43
C GLN A 47 2.14 11.56 -3.20
N MET A 48 1.15 11.01 -2.51
CA MET A 48 0.97 9.57 -2.40
C MET A 48 0.15 9.08 -3.60
N VAL A 49 0.66 8.12 -4.35
CA VAL A 49 -0.03 7.62 -5.55
C VAL A 49 -0.30 6.13 -5.39
N CYS A 50 -1.52 5.69 -5.71
CA CYS A 50 -1.81 4.26 -5.73
C CYS A 50 -1.31 3.62 -7.03
N ASN A 51 -0.16 2.96 -6.96
CA ASN A 51 0.49 2.32 -8.11
C ASN A 51 -0.16 1.01 -8.58
N HIS A 52 -1.34 0.64 -8.05
CA HIS A 52 -2.06 -0.55 -8.52
C HIS A 52 -2.48 -0.43 -9.99
N PRO A 53 -2.44 -1.52 -10.79
CA PRO A 53 -2.69 -1.40 -12.23
C PRO A 53 -4.16 -1.04 -12.52
N LYS A 54 -5.07 -1.43 -11.62
CA LYS A 54 -6.48 -1.00 -11.64
C LYS A 54 -6.69 0.47 -11.24
N CYS A 55 -5.74 1.07 -10.52
CA CYS A 55 -5.81 2.46 -10.02
C CYS A 55 -4.96 3.43 -10.86
N LYS A 56 -3.89 2.93 -11.50
CA LYS A 56 -2.95 3.69 -12.33
C LYS A 56 -3.64 4.33 -13.54
N GLY A 57 -4.72 3.72 -14.05
CA GLY A 57 -5.54 4.30 -15.11
C GLY A 57 -6.39 5.50 -14.69
N ARG A 58 -6.48 5.82 -13.38
CA ARG A 58 -7.27 6.95 -12.86
C ARG A 58 -6.43 8.13 -12.37
N GLY A 59 -5.09 8.04 -12.38
CA GLY A 59 -4.23 9.13 -11.92
C GLY A 59 -4.55 9.58 -10.49
N LEU A 60 -4.81 8.65 -9.58
CA LEU A 60 -5.22 8.98 -8.21
C LEU A 60 -4.01 9.43 -7.38
N GLU A 61 -3.90 10.74 -7.23
CA GLU A 61 -2.93 11.42 -6.37
C GLU A 61 -3.62 11.79 -5.06
N PHE A 62 -3.03 11.37 -3.95
CA PHE A 62 -3.55 11.61 -2.61
C PHE A 62 -2.63 12.58 -1.88
N GLU A 63 -3.20 13.70 -1.45
CA GLU A 63 -2.52 14.72 -0.66
C GLU A 63 -2.33 14.27 0.80
N HIS A 64 -3.29 13.51 1.34
CA HIS A 64 -3.30 13.06 2.73
C HIS A 64 -3.30 11.54 2.87
N LEU A 65 -2.60 11.06 3.90
CA LEU A 65 -2.47 9.63 4.24
C LEU A 65 -3.84 9.00 4.48
N ASP A 66 -4.77 9.74 5.08
CA ASP A 66 -6.12 9.28 5.36
C ASP A 66 -6.91 8.99 4.06
N HIS A 67 -6.78 9.85 3.04
CA HIS A 67 -7.42 9.62 1.74
C HIS A 67 -6.87 8.38 1.03
N PHE A 68 -5.56 8.14 1.16
CA PHE A 68 -4.96 6.90 0.67
C PHE A 68 -5.47 5.68 1.46
N LYS A 69 -5.55 5.76 2.79
CA LYS A 69 -6.11 4.69 3.63
C LYS A 69 -7.55 4.37 3.25
N ASN A 70 -8.38 5.40 3.05
CA ASN A 70 -9.76 5.27 2.61
C ASN A 70 -9.87 4.64 1.21
N HIS A 71 -9.02 5.05 0.26
CA HIS A 71 -8.94 4.42 -1.05
C HIS A 71 -8.60 2.93 -0.95
N VAL A 72 -7.59 2.58 -0.15
CA VAL A 72 -7.17 1.18 0.03
C VAL A 72 -8.28 0.35 0.69
N GLU A 73 -9.01 0.92 1.65
CA GLU A 73 -10.15 0.27 2.28
C GLU A 73 -11.29 0.05 1.29
N ARG A 74 -11.72 1.08 0.57
CA ARG A 74 -12.88 1.02 -0.32
C ARG A 74 -12.63 0.27 -1.62
N ILE A 75 -11.46 0.46 -2.23
CA ILE A 75 -11.13 -0.09 -3.55
C ILE A 75 -10.44 -1.46 -3.44
N HIS A 76 -9.70 -1.70 -2.36
CA HIS A 76 -8.97 -2.95 -2.16
C HIS A 76 -9.50 -3.81 -1.02
N GLY A 77 -10.45 -3.32 -0.21
CA GLY A 77 -11.00 -4.07 0.92
C GLY A 77 -9.97 -4.33 2.02
N VAL A 78 -8.91 -3.52 2.07
CA VAL A 78 -7.82 -3.65 3.04
C VAL A 78 -7.92 -2.51 4.03
N LYS A 79 -8.25 -2.84 5.28
CA LYS A 79 -8.29 -1.85 6.37
C LYS A 79 -6.87 -1.50 6.80
N LEU A 80 -6.41 -0.31 6.44
CA LEU A 80 -5.21 0.28 7.02
C LEU A 80 -5.62 0.97 8.33
N ARG A 81 -5.13 0.50 9.48
CA ARG A 81 -5.48 1.04 10.82
C ARG A 81 -5.18 2.55 10.90
N ALA A 82 -5.88 3.25 11.79
CA ALA A 82 -5.61 4.65 12.11
C ALA A 82 -4.16 4.84 12.57
#